data_AF-A0A9X4KZR2-F1
#
_entry.id   AF-A0A9X4KZR2-F1
#
_cell.length_a   1.000
_cell.length_b   1.000
_cell.length_c   1.000
_cell.angle_alpha   90.00
_cell.angle_beta   90.00
_cell.angle_gamma   90.00
#
_symmetry.space_group_name_H-M   'P 1'
#
loop_
_entity.id
_entity.type
_entity.pdbx_description
1 polymer ?
#
loop_
_entity_poly.entity_id
_entity_poly.type
_entity_poly.pdbx_seq_one_letter_code
_entity_poly.pdbx_strand_id
1 'polypeptide(L)'
;MLKGVIGAPVYRYFLMDSSNLNNYYEPLKQNNPNAEFVEGGILKGPGDSVGFRMLTRRGWLKTAVLNSSPHVDAALRVLDFLASDEGNKYMNYGEEGVDYKVEGDLLTKTITDDQMKQEGIGQLRLAFNALYDQTSPRYRELFDYAHKIGYKDPADGLVVENNTKQVELDQYTGQQYVKMIMSDGPIDNMFADYVKEWKKRGGDALTQAFNDAYQEKNKK
;
A
#
# COMPACT_ATOMS: atom_id res chain seq x y z
N MET A 1 -7.61 20.63 23.62
CA MET A 1 -6.41 19.88 23.18
C MET A 1 -6.87 18.49 22.75
N LEU A 2 -7.17 18.30 21.46
CA LEU A 2 -7.57 16.99 20.93
C LEU A 2 -6.29 16.19 20.67
N LYS A 3 -5.99 15.23 21.55
CA LYS A 3 -4.93 14.23 21.35
C LYS A 3 -5.59 12.99 20.75
N GLY A 4 -5.47 12.81 19.43
CA GLY A 4 -5.91 11.58 18.77
C GLY A 4 -4.85 10.49 18.92
N VAL A 5 -5.25 9.29 19.33
CA VAL A 5 -4.41 8.08 19.29
C VAL A 5 -4.84 7.30 18.06
N ILE A 6 -4.03 7.30 17.00
CA ILE A 6 -4.33 6.57 15.76
C ILE A 6 -3.56 5.25 15.76
N GLY A 7 -4.28 4.13 15.65
CA GLY A 7 -3.73 2.78 15.52
C GLY A 7 -3.82 2.27 14.08
N ALA A 8 -2.75 2.45 13.29
CA ALA A 8 -2.47 1.70 12.05
C ALA A 8 -1.02 1.99 11.57
N PRO A 9 -0.04 1.14 11.88
CA PRO A 9 1.39 1.41 11.61
C PRO A 9 1.77 1.61 10.14
N VAL A 10 1.02 1.05 9.18
CA VAL A 10 1.26 1.24 7.73
C VAL A 10 0.95 2.67 7.28
N TYR A 11 -0.01 3.33 7.92
CA TYR A 11 -0.35 4.71 7.60
C TYR A 11 0.27 5.73 8.57
N ARG A 12 0.86 5.24 9.66
CA ARG A 12 1.53 6.04 10.69
C ARG A 12 2.68 6.87 10.11
N TYR A 13 3.61 6.26 9.37
CA TYR A 13 4.75 6.99 8.84
C TYR A 13 4.33 8.07 7.84
N PHE A 14 3.25 7.86 7.06
CA PHE A 14 2.69 8.89 6.18
C PHE A 14 2.15 10.10 6.94
N LEU A 15 1.53 9.90 8.10
CA LEU A 15 1.02 10.99 8.95
C LEU A 15 2.14 11.73 9.68
N MET A 16 3.23 11.02 10.01
CA MET A 16 4.37 11.57 10.74
C MET A 16 5.43 12.23 9.83
N ASP A 17 5.21 12.24 8.52
CA ASP A 17 6.15 12.84 7.58
C ASP A 17 6.04 14.37 7.59
N SER A 18 7.05 15.03 8.15
CA SER A 18 7.15 16.49 8.13
C SER A 18 7.52 17.05 6.76
N SER A 19 7.98 16.22 5.83
CA SER A 19 8.23 16.63 4.43
C SER A 19 6.94 16.72 3.61
N ASN A 20 5.78 16.47 4.23
CA ASN A 20 4.46 16.65 3.65
C ASN A 20 4.18 15.78 2.40
N LEU A 21 4.77 14.58 2.29
CA LEU A 21 4.61 13.67 1.14
C LEU A 21 3.16 13.45 0.69
N ASN A 22 2.22 13.31 1.63
CA ASN A 22 0.79 13.08 1.36
C ASN A 22 -0.10 14.25 1.78
N ASN A 23 0.49 15.44 1.96
CA ASN A 23 -0.23 16.66 2.33
C ASN A 23 -1.07 16.54 3.62
N TYR A 24 -0.52 15.89 4.65
CA TYR A 24 -1.21 15.75 5.94
C TYR A 24 -0.74 16.76 7.00
N TYR A 25 0.56 17.08 7.02
CA TYR A 25 1.16 17.85 8.10
C TYR A 25 0.98 19.36 7.89
N GLU A 26 1.08 19.83 6.65
CA GLU A 26 0.90 21.24 6.33
C GLU A 26 -0.53 21.73 6.63
N PRO A 27 -1.61 21.07 6.18
CA PRO A 27 -2.98 21.49 6.54
C PRO A 27 -3.26 21.41 8.04
N LEU A 28 -2.63 20.46 8.76
CA LEU A 28 -2.73 20.37 10.21
C LEU A 28 -2.19 21.64 10.87
N LYS A 29 -0.98 22.06 10.48
CA LYS A 29 -0.32 23.25 11.04
C LYS A 29 -1.00 24.55 10.62
N GLN A 30 -1.52 24.64 9.41
CA GLN A 30 -2.31 25.80 8.96
C GLN A 30 -3.56 26.01 9.81
N ASN A 31 -4.28 24.92 10.14
CA ASN A 31 -5.51 25.00 10.94
C ASN A 31 -5.24 25.13 12.44
N ASN A 32 -4.18 24.51 12.94
CA ASN A 32 -3.76 24.61 14.34
C ASN A 32 -2.23 24.52 14.43
N PRO A 33 -1.51 25.66 14.55
CA PRO A 33 -0.05 25.69 14.58
C PRO A 33 0.56 24.85 15.71
N ASN A 34 -0.17 24.69 16.81
CA ASN A 34 0.25 23.94 18.00
C ASN A 34 -0.17 22.46 17.94
N ALA A 35 -0.89 22.01 16.91
CA ALA A 35 -1.25 20.61 16.76
C ALA A 35 -0.05 19.81 16.27
N GLU A 36 0.08 18.60 16.79
CA GLU A 36 1.10 17.64 16.40
C GLU A 36 0.46 16.26 16.31
N PHE A 37 0.86 15.49 15.30
CA PHE A 37 0.64 14.06 15.33
C PHE A 37 1.59 13.46 16.36
N VAL A 38 1.02 12.78 17.36
CA VAL A 38 1.78 12.09 18.39
C VAL A 38 1.73 10.59 18.17
N GLU A 39 2.88 9.97 18.39
CA GLU A 39 3.04 8.55 18.23
C GLU A 39 2.32 7.77 19.35
N GLY A 40 1.29 7.00 19.00
CA GLY A 40 0.78 5.94 19.86
C GLY A 40 1.63 4.68 19.74
N GLY A 41 1.78 3.92 20.83
CA GLY A 41 2.40 2.59 20.78
C GLY A 41 1.59 1.59 19.94
N ILE A 42 2.18 0.43 19.64
CA ILE A 42 1.48 -0.64 18.93
C ILE A 42 0.43 -1.24 19.86
N LEU A 43 -0.82 -1.25 19.42
CA LEU A 43 -1.89 -1.92 20.14
C LEU A 43 -1.61 -3.42 20.14
N LYS A 44 -1.56 -4.01 21.34
CA LYS A 44 -1.48 -5.45 21.54
C LYS A 44 -2.89 -6.00 21.60
N GLY A 45 -3.18 -6.96 20.73
CA GLY A 45 -4.39 -7.76 20.81
C GLY A 45 -4.28 -8.85 21.89
N PRO A 46 -5.33 -9.68 22.06
CA PRO A 46 -5.26 -10.85 22.92
C PRO A 46 -4.09 -11.79 22.56
N GLY A 47 -3.43 -12.36 23.58
CA GLY A 47 -2.24 -13.20 23.42
C GLY A 47 -1.01 -12.41 22.98
N ASP A 48 -0.16 -13.02 22.14
CA ASP A 48 1.02 -12.37 21.53
C ASP A 48 0.70 -11.64 20.22
N SER A 49 -0.59 -11.36 19.96
CA SER A 49 -1.06 -10.74 18.73
C SER A 49 -0.67 -9.27 18.67
N VAL A 50 0.50 -8.98 18.12
CA VAL A 50 0.90 -7.66 17.61
C VAL A 50 0.61 -7.66 16.10
N GLY A 51 -0.29 -6.80 15.64
CA GLY A 51 -0.84 -6.98 14.30
C GLY A 51 -1.07 -5.70 13.55
N PHE A 52 -0.17 -5.41 12.62
CA PHE A 52 -0.56 -4.77 11.37
C PHE A 52 0.03 -5.55 10.20
N ARG A 53 -0.71 -5.56 9.10
CA ARG A 53 -0.33 -6.23 7.87
C ARG A 53 0.55 -5.30 7.05
N MET A 54 1.69 -5.79 6.57
CA MET A 54 2.49 -5.07 5.59
C MET A 54 1.77 -4.97 4.25
N LEU A 55 1.92 -3.84 3.55
CA LEU A 55 1.46 -3.75 2.16
C LEU A 55 2.21 -4.74 1.27
N THR A 56 1.57 -5.14 0.18
CA THR A 56 2.19 -5.97 -0.86
C THR A 56 3.44 -5.28 -1.43
N ARG A 57 4.49 -6.05 -1.68
CA ARG A 57 5.71 -5.58 -2.35
C ARG A 57 5.54 -5.34 -3.85
N ARG A 58 4.47 -5.89 -4.46
CA ARG A 58 4.23 -5.81 -5.92
C ARG A 58 3.26 -4.71 -6.34
N GLY A 59 2.67 -3.99 -5.37
CA GLY A 59 1.63 -2.99 -5.66
C GLY A 59 0.32 -3.60 -6.17
N TRP A 60 -0.64 -2.72 -6.50
CA TRP A 60 -1.98 -3.12 -6.98
C TRP A 60 -2.18 -2.94 -8.48
N LEU A 61 -1.30 -2.17 -9.12
CA LEU A 61 -1.39 -1.84 -10.55
C LEU A 61 -0.43 -2.72 -11.34
N LYS A 62 -0.88 -3.16 -12.51
CA LYS A 62 -0.06 -3.90 -13.47
C LYS A 62 -0.13 -3.18 -14.80
N THR A 63 1.03 -2.91 -15.38
CA THR A 63 1.15 -2.39 -16.74
C THR A 63 1.55 -3.54 -17.65
N ALA A 64 0.87 -3.66 -18.79
CA ALA A 64 1.11 -4.72 -19.76
C ALA A 64 1.22 -4.16 -21.16
N VAL A 65 2.06 -4.79 -21.98
CA VAL A 65 2.13 -4.56 -23.43
C VAL A 65 1.30 -5.64 -24.11
N LEU A 66 0.31 -5.24 -24.90
CA LEU A 66 -0.51 -6.19 -25.65
C LEU A 66 0.32 -6.88 -26.74
N ASN A 67 0.08 -8.16 -26.95
CA ASN A 67 0.74 -8.94 -28.01
C ASN A 67 0.45 -8.41 -29.42
N SER A 68 -0.66 -7.68 -29.59
CA SER A 68 -1.09 -7.05 -30.83
C SER A 68 -0.45 -5.69 -31.08
N SER A 69 0.37 -5.17 -30.15
CA SER A 69 1.05 -3.89 -30.34
C SER A 69 2.03 -3.99 -31.51
N PRO A 70 2.00 -3.06 -32.48
CA PRO A 70 3.00 -3.02 -33.56
C PRO A 70 4.38 -2.56 -33.06
N HIS A 71 4.50 -2.17 -31.78
CA HIS A 71 5.69 -1.53 -31.21
C HIS A 71 6.09 -2.15 -29.86
N VAL A 72 6.03 -3.48 -29.73
CA VAL A 72 6.38 -4.19 -28.48
C VAL A 72 7.78 -3.78 -27.98
N ASP A 73 8.80 -3.82 -28.83
CA ASP A 73 10.18 -3.49 -28.44
C ASP A 73 10.34 -2.04 -27.96
N ALA A 74 9.64 -1.10 -28.60
CA ALA A 74 9.66 0.30 -28.18
C ALA A 74 8.98 0.47 -26.81
N ALA A 75 7.83 -0.18 -26.61
CA ALA A 75 7.13 -0.15 -25.33
C ALA A 75 7.97 -0.76 -24.19
N LEU A 76 8.67 -1.87 -24.45
CA LEU A 76 9.56 -2.49 -23.47
C LEU A 76 10.74 -1.58 -23.10
N ARG A 77 11.35 -0.87 -24.06
CA ARG A 77 12.42 0.10 -23.77
C ARG A 77 11.95 1.26 -22.90
N VAL A 78 10.72 1.74 -23.10
CA VAL A 78 10.13 2.78 -22.23
C VAL A 78 9.92 2.25 -20.82
N LEU A 79 9.38 1.03 -20.68
CA LEU A 79 9.18 0.42 -19.35
C LEU A 79 10.51 0.18 -18.63
N ASP A 80 11.54 -0.25 -19.36
CA ASP A 80 12.89 -0.46 -18.82
C ASP A 80 13.50 0.86 -18.33
N PHE A 81 13.41 1.93 -19.13
CA PHE A 81 13.84 3.27 -18.71
C PHE A 81 13.09 3.74 -17.45
N LEU A 82 11.75 3.66 -17.42
CA LEU A 82 10.95 4.13 -16.28
C LEU A 82 11.16 3.30 -14.99
N ALA A 83 11.71 2.09 -15.11
CA ALA A 83 12.11 1.23 -13.99
C ALA A 83 13.55 1.48 -13.52
N SER A 84 14.40 2.11 -14.34
CA SER A 84 15.75 2.54 -13.94
C SER A 84 15.71 3.67 -12.90
N ASP A 85 16.80 3.89 -12.15
CA ASP A 85 16.86 4.95 -11.14
C ASP A 85 16.61 6.35 -11.74
N GLU A 86 17.18 6.62 -12.92
CA GLU A 86 17.01 7.88 -13.65
C GLU A 86 15.56 8.07 -14.08
N GLY A 87 15.00 7.12 -14.84
CA GLY A 87 13.63 7.23 -15.34
C GLY A 87 12.60 7.20 -14.22
N ASN A 88 12.88 6.51 -13.10
CA ASN A 88 11.99 6.52 -11.95
C ASN A 88 11.96 7.89 -11.26
N LYS A 89 13.12 8.54 -11.08
CA LYS A 89 13.18 9.91 -10.56
C LYS A 89 12.49 10.88 -11.51
N TYR A 90 12.78 10.78 -12.80
CA TYR A 90 12.16 11.62 -13.82
C TYR A 90 10.63 11.52 -13.79
N MET A 91 10.10 10.30 -13.77
CA MET A 91 8.66 10.06 -13.75
C MET A 91 7.99 10.58 -12.47
N ASN A 92 8.67 10.55 -11.32
CA ASN A 92 8.09 10.96 -10.04
C ASN A 92 8.34 12.44 -9.69
N TYR A 93 9.38 13.07 -10.23
CA TYR A 93 9.85 14.39 -9.83
C TYR A 93 10.16 15.37 -10.96
N GLY A 94 10.18 14.94 -12.22
CA GLY A 94 10.53 15.78 -13.36
C GLY A 94 12.03 15.83 -13.63
N GLU A 95 12.54 16.95 -14.13
CA GLU A 95 13.95 17.12 -14.48
C GLU A 95 14.79 17.66 -13.30
N GLU A 96 15.96 17.05 -13.04
CA GLU A 96 16.87 17.49 -11.98
C GLU A 96 17.44 18.88 -12.33
N GLY A 97 17.42 19.80 -11.36
CA GLY A 97 17.80 21.19 -11.54
C GLY A 97 16.67 22.09 -12.07
N VAL A 98 15.57 21.51 -12.55
CA VAL A 98 14.38 22.24 -13.03
C VAL A 98 13.22 22.07 -12.06
N ASP A 99 12.78 20.83 -11.86
CA ASP A 99 11.57 20.46 -11.08
C ASP A 99 11.89 19.93 -9.68
N TYR A 100 13.13 19.45 -9.49
CA TYR A 100 13.66 19.08 -8.19
C TYR A 100 15.18 19.29 -8.12
N LYS A 101 15.71 19.24 -6.90
CA LYS A 101 17.16 19.19 -6.64
C LYS A 101 17.47 18.15 -5.57
N VAL A 102 18.70 17.64 -5.57
CA VAL A 102 19.20 16.73 -4.54
C VAL A 102 20.23 17.46 -3.68
N GLU A 103 19.98 17.53 -2.38
CA GLU A 103 20.91 18.10 -1.39
C GLU A 103 21.24 17.03 -0.35
N GLY A 104 22.45 16.46 -0.43
CA GLY A 104 22.80 15.27 0.36
C GLY A 104 21.92 14.08 -0.02
N ASP A 105 21.25 13.48 0.96
CA ASP A 105 20.35 12.32 0.77
C ASP A 105 18.87 12.72 0.61
N LEU A 106 18.57 14.02 0.49
CA LEU A 106 17.20 14.53 0.43
C LEU A 106 16.92 15.16 -0.94
N LEU A 107 15.88 14.63 -1.60
CA LEU A 107 15.30 15.25 -2.77
C LEU A 107 14.31 16.34 -2.35
N THR A 108 14.45 17.55 -2.92
CA THR A 108 13.53 18.67 -2.67
C THR A 108 12.93 19.14 -3.98
N LYS A 109 11.59 19.21 -4.04
CA LYS A 109 10.86 19.79 -5.19
C LYS A 109 11.15 21.29 -5.28
N THR A 110 11.39 21.79 -6.49
CA THR A 110 11.52 23.22 -6.78
C THR A 110 10.22 23.83 -7.32
N ILE A 111 9.29 22.98 -7.76
CA ILE A 111 7.95 23.35 -8.24
C ILE A 111 6.85 22.93 -7.27
N THR A 112 5.66 23.53 -7.41
CA THR A 112 4.48 23.23 -6.60
C THR A 112 3.79 21.95 -7.08
N ASP A 113 2.99 21.32 -6.20
CA ASP A 113 2.20 20.14 -6.54
C ASP A 113 1.20 20.39 -7.69
N ASP A 114 0.70 21.62 -7.85
CA ASP A 114 -0.21 21.95 -8.97
C ASP A 114 0.54 22.07 -10.30
N GLN A 115 1.77 22.59 -10.29
CA GLN A 115 2.65 22.56 -11.48
C GLN A 115 2.98 21.11 -11.86
N MET A 116 3.35 20.27 -10.90
CA MET A 116 3.59 18.84 -11.16
C MET A 116 2.38 18.17 -11.82
N LYS A 117 1.17 18.44 -11.33
CA LYS A 117 -0.07 17.90 -11.92
C LYS A 117 -0.29 18.38 -13.35
N GLN A 118 -0.04 19.66 -13.63
CA GLN A 118 -0.19 20.24 -14.97
C GLN A 118 0.78 19.60 -15.97
N GLU A 119 2.02 19.34 -15.53
CA GLU A 119 3.06 18.69 -16.35
C GLU A 119 2.95 17.16 -16.40
N GLY A 120 1.99 16.56 -15.68
CA GLY A 120 1.81 15.11 -15.64
C GLY A 120 2.84 14.35 -14.80
N ILE A 121 3.67 15.05 -14.04
CA ILE A 121 4.72 14.46 -13.18
C ILE A 121 4.06 13.66 -12.04
N GLY A 122 4.56 12.45 -11.80
CA GLY A 122 4.07 11.55 -10.75
C GLY A 122 2.72 10.86 -11.04
N GLN A 123 2.16 11.04 -12.25
CA GLN A 123 0.90 10.41 -12.65
C GLN A 123 1.08 8.95 -13.08
N LEU A 124 2.22 8.63 -13.71
CA LEU A 124 2.58 7.27 -14.08
C LEU A 124 3.21 6.59 -12.86
N ARG A 125 2.46 5.69 -12.21
CA ARG A 125 2.93 4.95 -11.02
C ARG A 125 3.40 3.55 -11.38
N LEU A 126 4.47 3.46 -12.19
CA LEU A 126 5.01 2.19 -12.68
C LEU A 126 5.99 1.52 -11.69
N ALA A 127 6.85 2.32 -11.08
CA ALA A 127 7.76 1.89 -10.02
C ALA A 127 7.86 2.98 -8.96
N PHE A 128 8.03 2.57 -7.71
CA PHE A 128 7.96 3.43 -6.53
C PHE A 128 9.32 3.64 -5.84
N ASN A 129 10.42 3.31 -6.50
CA ASN A 129 11.74 3.27 -5.88
C ASN A 129 12.18 4.66 -5.40
N ALA A 130 11.96 5.70 -6.21
CA ALA A 130 12.32 7.07 -5.89
C ALA A 130 11.23 7.83 -5.13
N LEU A 131 9.97 7.35 -5.09
CA LEU A 131 8.81 8.10 -4.53
C LEU A 131 9.06 8.64 -3.11
N TYR A 132 9.91 7.95 -2.34
CA TYR A 132 10.19 8.28 -0.95
C TYR A 132 11.49 9.06 -0.75
N ASP A 133 12.19 9.47 -1.80
CA ASP A 133 13.48 10.18 -1.71
C ASP A 133 13.33 11.54 -1.03
N GLN A 134 12.16 12.17 -1.14
CA GLN A 134 11.83 13.43 -0.45
C GLN A 134 11.41 13.29 1.02
N THR A 135 11.30 12.05 1.53
CA THR A 135 10.76 11.81 2.87
C THR A 135 11.75 12.17 3.97
N SER A 136 11.20 12.63 5.10
CA SER A 136 11.99 13.01 6.27
C SER A 136 12.77 11.82 6.88
N PRO A 137 13.89 12.04 7.60
CA PRO A 137 14.58 10.98 8.32
C PRO A 137 13.67 10.20 9.28
N ARG A 138 12.72 10.91 9.92
CA ARG A 138 11.72 10.30 10.81
C ARG A 138 10.79 9.34 10.07
N TYR A 139 10.36 9.69 8.86
CA TYR A 139 9.59 8.78 8.01
C TYR A 139 10.38 7.50 7.76
N ARG A 140 11.64 7.61 7.33
CA ARG A 140 12.49 6.46 6.98
C ARG A 140 12.70 5.53 8.18
N GLU A 141 12.97 6.09 9.36
CA GLU A 141 13.09 5.33 10.62
C GLU A 141 11.80 4.55 10.95
N LEU A 142 10.64 5.21 10.86
CA LEU A 142 9.35 4.59 11.13
C LEU A 142 8.96 3.54 10.09
N PHE A 143 9.29 3.80 8.82
CA PHE A 143 9.10 2.86 7.73
C PHE A 143 9.92 1.58 7.98
N ASP A 144 11.21 1.72 8.31
CA ASP A 144 12.08 0.58 8.62
C ASP A 144 11.62 -0.20 9.86
N TYR A 145 11.22 0.51 10.92
CA TYR A 145 10.65 -0.11 12.11
C TYR A 145 9.39 -0.91 11.76
N ALA A 146 8.49 -0.33 10.94
CA ALA A 146 7.29 -1.01 10.52
C ALA A 146 7.60 -2.31 9.74
N HIS A 147 8.62 -2.30 8.87
CA HIS A 147 9.04 -3.47 8.11
C HIS A 147 9.63 -4.60 8.98
N LYS A 148 10.15 -4.28 10.18
CA LYS A 148 10.68 -5.27 11.13
C LYS A 148 9.60 -6.01 11.90
N ILE A 149 8.51 -5.32 12.25
CA ILE A 149 7.49 -5.83 13.17
C ILE A 149 6.19 -6.21 12.47
N GLY A 150 5.97 -5.70 11.25
CA GLY A 150 4.75 -5.94 10.49
C GLY A 150 4.67 -7.38 9.99
N TYR A 151 3.47 -7.94 10.04
CA TYR A 151 3.23 -9.29 9.52
C TYR A 151 3.21 -9.24 7.99
N LYS A 152 4.10 -10.03 7.37
CA LYS A 152 4.15 -10.18 5.91
C LYS A 152 3.10 -11.19 5.48
N ASP A 153 2.33 -10.83 4.47
CA ASP A 153 1.35 -11.74 3.88
C ASP A 153 2.08 -12.88 3.12
N PRO A 154 1.93 -14.15 3.54
CA PRO A 154 2.55 -15.28 2.85
C PRO A 154 2.02 -15.47 1.43
N ALA A 155 0.82 -14.95 1.12
CA ALA A 155 0.24 -14.97 -0.22
C ALA A 155 0.78 -13.84 -1.13
N ASP A 156 1.57 -12.90 -0.59
CA ASP A 156 2.20 -11.88 -1.44
C ASP A 156 3.16 -12.54 -2.43
N GLY A 157 3.10 -12.13 -3.68
CA GLY A 157 3.87 -12.80 -4.73
C GLY A 157 3.14 -13.95 -5.46
N LEU A 158 2.05 -14.49 -4.93
CA LEU A 158 1.38 -15.62 -5.57
C LEU A 158 0.61 -15.22 -6.83
N VAL A 159 0.61 -16.11 -7.81
CA VAL A 159 -0.25 -16.06 -9.00
C VAL A 159 -1.15 -17.28 -8.88
N VAL A 160 -2.45 -17.05 -8.73
CA VAL A 160 -3.45 -18.11 -8.58
C VAL A 160 -4.38 -18.02 -9.79
N GLU A 161 -4.25 -18.97 -10.71
CA GLU A 161 -5.02 -18.96 -11.97
C GLU A 161 -6.51 -19.26 -11.74
N ASN A 162 -6.82 -20.14 -10.77
CA ASN A 162 -8.20 -20.50 -10.43
C ASN A 162 -8.71 -19.69 -9.24
N ASN A 163 -8.85 -18.37 -9.40
CA ASN A 163 -9.38 -17.48 -8.37
C ASN A 163 -10.74 -16.86 -8.72
N THR A 164 -11.48 -17.46 -9.66
CA THR A 164 -12.74 -16.90 -10.21
C THR A 164 -13.81 -16.59 -9.15
N LYS A 165 -13.79 -17.30 -8.01
CA LYS A 165 -14.71 -17.07 -6.87
C LYS A 165 -14.24 -16.02 -5.87
N GLN A 166 -13.00 -15.54 -5.96
CA GLN A 166 -12.41 -14.64 -4.98
C GLN A 166 -13.24 -13.36 -4.79
N VAL A 167 -13.59 -12.67 -5.88
CA VAL A 167 -14.35 -11.41 -5.81
C VAL A 167 -15.73 -11.62 -5.18
N GLU A 168 -16.43 -12.71 -5.53
CA GLU A 168 -17.75 -13.04 -4.96
C GLU A 168 -17.64 -13.31 -3.45
N LEU A 169 -16.65 -14.12 -3.05
CA LEU A 169 -16.42 -14.50 -1.65
C LEU A 169 -15.96 -13.31 -0.80
N ASP A 170 -15.13 -12.42 -1.34
CA ASP A 170 -14.68 -11.19 -0.68
C ASP A 170 -15.86 -10.23 -0.43
N GLN A 171 -16.71 -10.03 -1.44
CA GLN A 171 -17.92 -9.22 -1.32
C GLN A 171 -18.89 -9.82 -0.30
N TYR A 172 -19.13 -11.14 -0.35
CA TYR A 172 -19.98 -11.84 0.61
C TYR A 172 -19.44 -11.69 2.05
N THR A 173 -18.13 -11.89 2.24
CA THR A 173 -17.46 -11.73 3.53
C THR A 173 -17.62 -10.31 4.07
N GLY A 174 -17.35 -9.30 3.24
CA GLY A 174 -17.52 -7.89 3.62
C GLY A 174 -18.95 -7.58 4.07
N GLN A 175 -19.96 -8.05 3.31
CA GLN A 175 -21.36 -7.87 3.69
C GLN A 175 -21.74 -8.56 5.00
N GLN A 176 -21.28 -9.80 5.24
CA GLN A 176 -21.58 -10.49 6.49
C GLN A 176 -20.90 -9.84 7.69
N TYR A 177 -19.65 -9.40 7.55
CA TYR A 177 -18.92 -8.75 8.64
C TYR A 177 -19.54 -7.40 8.99
N VAL A 178 -19.96 -6.61 7.99
CA VAL A 178 -20.73 -5.38 8.24
C VAL A 178 -22.00 -5.68 9.03
N LYS A 179 -22.74 -6.75 8.69
CA LYS A 179 -23.93 -7.15 9.46
C LYS A 179 -23.58 -7.55 10.90
N MET A 180 -22.52 -8.33 11.11
CA MET A 180 -22.08 -8.74 12.45
C MET A 180 -21.68 -7.53 13.30
N ILE A 181 -20.95 -6.57 12.74
CA ILE A 181 -20.54 -5.34 13.42
C ILE A 181 -21.75 -4.51 13.87
N MET A 182 -22.80 -4.46 13.04
CA MET A 182 -24.02 -3.70 13.33
C MET A 182 -25.05 -4.49 14.15
N SER A 183 -24.76 -5.73 14.54
CA SER A 183 -25.74 -6.59 15.21
C SER A 183 -25.59 -6.53 16.73
N ASP A 184 -26.72 -6.40 17.42
CA ASP A 184 -26.83 -6.69 18.86
C ASP A 184 -27.19 -8.18 19.12
N GLY A 185 -27.22 -9.01 18.06
CA GLY A 185 -27.59 -10.42 18.11
C GLY A 185 -26.44 -11.38 18.43
N PRO A 186 -26.68 -12.70 18.40
CA PRO A 186 -25.68 -13.70 18.73
C PRO A 186 -24.63 -13.84 17.60
N ILE A 187 -23.55 -13.07 17.70
CA ILE A 187 -22.45 -13.02 16.71
C ILE A 187 -21.89 -14.41 16.39
N ASP A 188 -21.75 -15.29 17.39
CA ASP A 188 -21.22 -16.64 17.19
C ASP A 188 -22.06 -17.47 16.20
N ASN A 189 -23.38 -17.35 16.27
CA ASN A 189 -24.29 -18.04 15.36
C ASN A 189 -24.18 -17.45 13.95
N MET A 190 -24.12 -16.11 13.84
CA MET A 190 -23.95 -15.43 12.55
C MET A 190 -22.63 -15.83 11.89
N PHE A 191 -21.56 -15.98 12.66
CA PHE A 191 -20.26 -16.42 12.17
C PHE A 191 -20.29 -17.87 11.70
N ALA A 192 -20.92 -18.77 12.46
CA ALA A 192 -21.10 -20.17 12.05
C ALA A 192 -21.87 -20.29 10.71
N ASP A 193 -22.94 -19.51 10.55
CA ASP A 193 -23.72 -19.46 9.32
C ASP A 193 -22.92 -18.90 8.14
N TYR A 194 -22.15 -17.82 8.38
CA TYR A 194 -21.21 -17.26 7.41
C TYR A 194 -20.22 -18.31 6.92
N VAL A 195 -19.56 -19.04 7.83
CA VAL A 195 -18.56 -20.06 7.46
C VAL A 195 -19.19 -21.15 6.61
N LYS A 196 -20.38 -21.64 6.99
CA LYS A 196 -21.09 -22.68 6.25
C LYS A 196 -21.42 -22.24 4.81
N GLU A 197 -21.94 -21.04 4.66
CA GLU A 197 -22.34 -20.51 3.35
C GLU A 197 -21.11 -20.10 2.50
N TRP A 198 -20.06 -19.55 3.12
CA TRP A 198 -18.79 -19.23 2.46
C TRP A 198 -18.15 -20.48 1.85
N LYS A 199 -18.11 -21.59 2.61
CA LYS A 199 -17.64 -22.88 2.10
C LYS A 199 -18.49 -23.38 0.93
N LYS A 200 -19.82 -23.33 1.07
CA LYS A 200 -20.76 -23.72 0.00
C LYS A 200 -20.56 -22.92 -1.29
N ARG A 201 -20.15 -21.65 -1.19
CA ARG A 201 -19.84 -20.78 -2.34
C ARG A 201 -18.51 -21.08 -3.03
N GLY A 202 -17.77 -22.10 -2.58
CA GLY A 202 -16.50 -22.51 -3.15
C GLY A 202 -15.28 -22.04 -2.36
N GLY A 203 -15.49 -21.60 -1.12
CA GLY A 203 -14.41 -21.16 -0.25
C GLY A 203 -13.31 -22.20 -0.02
N ASP A 204 -13.66 -23.47 0.20
CA ASP A 204 -12.68 -24.54 0.38
C ASP A 204 -11.80 -24.73 -0.88
N ALA A 205 -12.40 -24.63 -2.07
CA ALA A 205 -11.67 -24.73 -3.33
C ALA A 205 -10.71 -23.53 -3.54
N LEU A 206 -11.15 -22.32 -3.17
CA LEU A 206 -10.29 -21.14 -3.22
C LEU A 206 -9.11 -21.27 -2.24
N THR A 207 -9.36 -21.73 -1.01
CA THR A 207 -8.31 -21.97 -0.02
C THR A 207 -7.29 -22.99 -0.53
N GLN A 208 -7.76 -24.09 -1.12
CA GLN A 208 -6.87 -25.10 -1.70
C GLN A 208 -5.99 -24.52 -2.82
N ALA A 209 -6.57 -23.74 -3.74
CA ALA A 209 -5.82 -23.14 -4.84
C ALA A 209 -4.70 -22.20 -4.36
N PHE A 210 -4.96 -21.39 -3.32
CA PHE A 210 -3.93 -20.54 -2.72
C PHE A 210 -2.86 -21.34 -1.98
N ASN A 211 -3.25 -22.39 -1.26
CA ASN A 211 -2.29 -23.28 -0.59
C ASN A 211 -1.39 -23.99 -1.59
N ASP A 212 -1.92 -24.50 -2.69
CA ASP A 212 -1.15 -25.18 -3.73
C ASP A 212 -0.13 -24.22 -4.37
N ALA A 213 -0.57 -23.01 -4.73
CA ALA A 213 0.31 -21.97 -5.25
C ALA A 213 1.42 -21.59 -4.26
N TYR A 214 1.10 -21.51 -2.96
CA TYR A 214 2.08 -21.24 -1.91
C TYR A 214 3.11 -22.36 -1.79
N GLN A 215 2.67 -23.61 -1.79
CA GLN A 215 3.57 -24.77 -1.71
C GLN A 215 4.45 -24.88 -2.96
N GLU A 216 3.92 -24.61 -4.15
CA GLU A 216 4.71 -24.62 -5.38
C GLU A 216 5.81 -23.56 -5.37
N LYS A 217 5.50 -22.34 -4.92
CA LYS A 217 6.49 -21.26 -4.78
C LYS A 217 7.65 -21.64 -3.85
N ASN A 218 7.36 -22.35 -2.76
CA ASN A 218 8.37 -22.71 -1.75
C ASN A 218 9.19 -23.97 -2.08
N LYS A 219 8.85 -24.70 -3.16
CA LYS A 219 9.65 -25.83 -3.67
C LYS A 219 10.82 -25.41 -4.57
N LYS A 220 10.81 -24.15 -5.04
CA LYS A 220 11.86 -23.55 -5.88
C LYS A 220 12.81 -22.74 -5.01
#